data_AF-A0A8T4WLH0-F1
#
_entry.id   AF-A0A8T4WLH0-F1
#
_cell.length_a   1.000
_cell.length_b   1.000
_cell.length_c   1.000
_cell.angle_alpha   90.00
_cell.angle_beta   90.00
_cell.angle_gamma   90.00
#
_symmetry.space_group_name_H-M   'P 1'
#
loop_
_entity.id
_entity.type
_entity.pdbx_description
1 polymer ?
#
loop_
_entity_poly.entity_id
_entity_poly.type
_entity_poly.pdbx_seq_one_letter_code
_entity_poly.pdbx_strand_id
1 'polypeptide(L)'
;GVLFLLFFAFFIFYFIRVARLERIKVEEFSEGNKVKDGLLIVFGIAGVVLGAWFLIESAITIAHFFNISPFIISLSMVAVGTSLPELVVSVMASFKDESDIAVGNVLGSNVFNILLVLGAAALLIPLGAMKSVDHLVILLGVTLVMIPILRSNHEVSRLEGVFLLVLYVFFIWYMFGGSTFLFGA
;
A
#
# COMPACT_ATOMS: atom_id res chain seq x y z
N GLY A 1 -15.45 -10.10 9.01
CA GLY A 1 -16.02 -9.79 7.68
C GLY A 1 -16.97 -8.61 7.72
N VAL A 2 -18.25 -8.82 8.06
CA VAL A 2 -19.31 -7.80 7.96
C VAL A 2 -18.95 -6.46 8.61
N LEU A 3 -18.41 -6.47 9.83
CA LEU A 3 -18.00 -5.25 10.55
C LEU A 3 -16.98 -4.41 9.76
N PHE A 4 -16.00 -5.06 9.13
CA PHE A 4 -14.96 -4.37 8.36
C PHE A 4 -15.54 -3.72 7.10
N LEU A 5 -16.48 -4.41 6.44
CA LEU A 5 -17.18 -3.85 5.28
C LEU A 5 -18.12 -2.69 5.66
N LEU A 6 -18.74 -2.73 6.85
CA LEU A 6 -19.51 -1.60 7.37
C LEU A 6 -18.61 -0.39 7.63
N PHE A 7 -17.43 -0.60 8.22
CA PHE A 7 -16.44 0.46 8.38
C PHE A 7 -15.91 0.97 7.04
N PHE A 8 -15.70 0.11 6.05
CA PHE A 8 -15.32 0.53 4.71
C PHE A 8 -16.39 1.40 4.06
N ALA A 9 -17.67 1.00 4.15
CA ALA A 9 -18.79 1.77 3.63
C ALA A 9 -18.92 3.13 4.34
N PHE A 10 -18.76 3.16 5.66
CA PHE A 10 -18.72 4.40 6.43
C PHE A 10 -17.55 5.30 6.03
N PHE A 11 -16.36 4.74 5.86
CA PHE A 11 -15.15 5.46 5.41
C PHE A 11 -15.38 6.09 4.03
N ILE A 12 -15.91 5.34 3.06
CA ILE A 12 -16.24 5.85 1.73
C ILE A 12 -17.30 6.95 1.81
N PHE A 13 -18.35 6.76 2.61
CA PHE A 13 -19.38 7.78 2.81
C PHE A 13 -18.79 9.07 3.40
N TYR A 14 -17.99 8.96 4.45
CA TYR A 14 -17.31 10.09 5.08
C TYR A 14 -16.37 10.80 4.09
N PHE A 15 -15.55 10.04 3.37
CA PHE A 15 -14.60 10.57 2.40
C PHE A 15 -15.31 11.34 1.27
N ILE A 16 -16.40 10.77 0.71
CA ILE A 16 -17.22 11.44 -0.32
C ILE A 16 -17.84 12.73 0.26
N ARG A 17 -18.29 12.72 1.52
CA ARG A 17 -18.84 13.92 2.17
C ARG A 17 -17.79 15.01 2.33
N VAL A 18 -16.59 14.68 2.79
CA VAL A 18 -15.48 15.63 2.93
C VAL A 18 -15.04 16.17 1.56
N ALA A 19 -14.82 15.30 0.57
CA ALA A 19 -14.41 15.71 -0.77
C ALA A 19 -15.44 16.62 -1.47
N ARG A 20 -16.74 16.41 -1.22
CA ARG A 20 -17.79 17.29 -1.72
C ARG A 20 -17.79 18.67 -1.07
N LEU A 21 -17.34 18.78 0.18
CA LEU A 21 -17.22 20.07 0.89
C LEU A 21 -15.99 20.86 0.39
N GLU A 22 -14.90 20.17 0.06
CA GLU A 22 -13.69 20.78 -0.49
C GLU A 22 -13.84 21.23 -1.96
N ARG A 23 -14.74 20.58 -2.72
CA ARG A 23 -15.10 20.98 -4.10
C ARG A 23 -15.58 22.44 -4.23
N ILE A 24 -15.92 23.12 -3.14
CA ILE A 24 -16.35 24.52 -3.14
C ILE A 24 -15.16 25.50 -3.26
N LYS A 25 -13.90 25.03 -3.10
CA LYS A 25 -12.69 25.88 -3.14
C LYS A 25 -11.78 25.70 -4.37
N VAL A 26 -12.08 24.77 -5.27
CA VAL A 26 -11.20 24.45 -6.38
C VAL A 26 -11.58 25.30 -7.61
N GLU A 27 -10.62 26.09 -8.11
CA GLU A 27 -10.70 26.82 -9.37
C GLU A 27 -11.27 25.95 -10.49
N GLU A 28 -12.02 26.55 -11.42
CA GLU A 28 -12.52 25.92 -12.64
C GLU A 28 -11.39 25.16 -13.35
N PHE A 29 -11.29 23.86 -13.10
CA PHE A 29 -10.48 22.97 -13.91
C PHE A 29 -10.98 23.12 -15.35
N SER A 30 -10.09 23.53 -16.24
CA SER A 30 -10.30 23.52 -17.69
C SER A 30 -11.10 22.27 -18.07
N GLU A 31 -12.20 22.43 -18.80
CA GLU A 31 -12.97 21.29 -19.32
C GLU A 31 -12.09 20.48 -20.27
N GLY A 32 -11.33 19.55 -19.70
CA GLY A 32 -10.57 18.55 -20.41
C GLY A 32 -11.51 17.64 -21.20
N ASN A 33 -10.96 16.96 -22.21
CA ASN A 33 -11.73 15.96 -22.93
C ASN A 33 -11.94 14.74 -22.01
N LYS A 34 -13.12 14.68 -21.37
CA LYS A 34 -13.50 13.62 -20.43
C LYS A 34 -13.30 12.20 -20.98
N VAL A 35 -13.47 12.02 -22.30
CA VAL A 35 -13.25 10.73 -22.97
C VAL A 35 -11.75 10.43 -23.03
N LYS A 36 -10.93 11.39 -23.44
CA LYS A 36 -9.47 11.25 -23.46
C LYS A 36 -8.93 10.94 -22.06
N ASP A 37 -9.38 11.68 -21.05
CA ASP A 37 -8.92 11.51 -19.67
C ASP A 37 -9.36 10.16 -19.10
N GLY A 38 -10.60 9.75 -19.37
CA GLY A 38 -11.10 8.42 -19.01
C GLY A 38 -10.30 7.29 -19.67
N LEU A 39 -9.96 7.43 -20.97
CA LEU A 39 -9.12 6.47 -21.67
C LEU A 39 -7.71 6.41 -21.06
N LEU A 40 -7.10 7.56 -20.76
CA LEU A 40 -5.78 7.63 -20.13
C LEU A 40 -5.77 6.94 -18.76
N ILE A 41 -6.82 7.09 -17.96
CA ILE A 41 -6.97 6.38 -16.68
C ILE A 41 -7.02 4.87 -16.90
N VAL A 42 -7.87 4.39 -17.81
CA VAL A 42 -8.02 2.96 -18.09
C VAL A 42 -6.70 2.34 -18.58
N PHE A 43 -6.05 2.98 -19.55
CA PHE A 43 -4.76 2.51 -20.07
C PHE A 43 -3.64 2.61 -19.02
N GLY A 44 -3.64 3.66 -18.20
CA GLY A 44 -2.69 3.80 -17.09
C GLY A 44 -2.81 2.67 -16.08
N ILE A 45 -4.03 2.39 -15.60
CA ILE A 45 -4.30 1.29 -14.67
C ILE A 45 -3.89 -0.05 -15.29
N ALA A 46 -4.30 -0.31 -16.53
CA ALA A 46 -3.93 -1.54 -17.23
C ALA A 46 -2.41 -1.69 -17.36
N GLY A 47 -1.70 -0.61 -17.73
CA GLY A 47 -0.25 -0.62 -17.85
C GLY A 47 0.46 -0.93 -16.54
N VAL A 48 0.02 -0.33 -15.43
CA VAL A 48 0.61 -0.59 -14.11
C VAL A 48 0.33 -2.02 -13.64
N VAL A 49 -0.92 -2.50 -13.78
CA VAL A 49 -1.30 -3.87 -13.37
C VAL A 49 -0.56 -4.93 -14.19
N LEU A 50 -0.52 -4.78 -15.52
CA LEU A 50 0.18 -5.71 -16.40
C LEU A 50 1.69 -5.67 -16.17
N GLY A 51 2.26 -4.47 -15.95
CA GLY A 51 3.67 -4.31 -15.62
C GLY A 51 4.07 -5.03 -14.33
N ALA A 52 3.26 -4.87 -13.28
CA ALA A 52 3.45 -5.60 -12.02
C ALA A 52 3.35 -7.12 -12.23
N TRP A 53 2.35 -7.58 -12.99
CA TRP A 53 2.18 -9.01 -13.29
C TRP A 53 3.38 -9.61 -14.02
N PHE A 54 3.86 -8.97 -15.09
CA PHE A 54 5.05 -9.46 -15.82
C PHE A 54 6.32 -9.46 -14.97
N LEU A 55 6.49 -8.46 -14.10
CA LEU A 55 7.63 -8.40 -13.19
C LEU A 55 7.60 -9.56 -12.20
N ILE A 56 6.45 -9.81 -11.57
CA ILE A 56 6.28 -10.92 -10.61
C ILE A 56 6.58 -12.25 -11.30
N GLU A 57 5.97 -12.51 -12.46
CA GLU A 57 6.13 -13.79 -13.18
C GLU A 57 7.59 -14.05 -13.59
N SER A 58 8.26 -13.01 -14.09
CA SER A 58 9.68 -13.08 -14.45
C SER A 58 10.55 -13.34 -13.24
N ALA A 59 10.25 -12.68 -12.12
CA ALA A 59 11.03 -12.80 -10.90
C ALA A 59 10.81 -14.17 -10.21
N ILE A 60 9.61 -14.73 -10.27
CA ILE A 60 9.31 -16.12 -9.87
C ILE A 60 10.13 -17.11 -10.72
N THR A 61 10.17 -16.91 -12.04
CA THR A 61 10.95 -17.76 -12.96
C THR A 61 12.44 -17.76 -12.61
N ILE A 62 13.02 -16.58 -12.33
CA ILE A 62 14.41 -16.45 -11.89
C ILE A 62 14.61 -17.15 -10.54
N ALA A 63 13.71 -16.96 -9.58
CA ALA A 63 13.83 -17.56 -8.25
C ALA A 63 13.80 -19.10 -8.29
N HIS A 64 13.01 -19.69 -9.20
CA HIS A 64 13.01 -21.13 -9.45
C HIS A 64 14.35 -21.63 -10.00
N PHE A 65 15.00 -20.87 -10.89
CA PHE A 65 16.34 -21.20 -11.38
C PHE A 65 17.38 -21.28 -10.25
N PHE A 66 17.23 -20.44 -9.22
CA PHE A 66 18.08 -20.46 -8.02
C PHE A 66 17.64 -21.45 -6.93
N ASN A 67 16.67 -22.34 -7.21
CA ASN A 67 16.11 -23.29 -6.23
C ASN A 67 15.56 -22.63 -4.95
N ILE A 68 15.06 -21.39 -5.06
CA ILE A 68 14.40 -20.74 -3.92
C ILE A 68 13.05 -21.43 -3.69
N SER A 69 12.71 -21.67 -2.42
CA SER A 69 11.45 -22.31 -2.05
C SER A 69 10.24 -21.53 -2.59
N PRO A 70 9.24 -22.21 -3.21
CA PRO A 70 7.98 -21.59 -3.62
C PRO A 70 7.28 -20.84 -2.49
N PHE A 71 7.44 -21.29 -1.24
CA PHE A 71 6.89 -20.63 -0.07
C PHE A 71 7.49 -19.23 0.13
N ILE A 72 8.83 -19.10 0.08
CA ILE A 72 9.52 -17.81 0.24
C ILE A 72 9.17 -16.88 -0.94
N ILE A 73 9.09 -17.42 -2.14
CA ILE A 73 8.67 -16.68 -3.34
C ILE A 73 7.25 -16.14 -3.14
N SER A 74 6.30 -17.00 -2.74
CA SER A 74 4.91 -16.60 -2.52
C SER A 74 4.75 -15.56 -1.40
N LEU A 75 5.53 -15.68 -0.32
CA LEU A 75 5.44 -14.75 0.81
C LEU A 75 6.05 -13.37 0.48
N SER A 76 7.12 -13.33 -0.32
CA SER A 76 7.84 -12.09 -0.63
C SER A 76 7.39 -11.44 -1.94
N MET A 77 7.42 -12.18 -3.05
CA MET A 77 7.11 -11.65 -4.39
C MET A 77 5.66 -11.27 -4.55
N VAL A 78 4.72 -11.99 -3.92
CA VAL A 78 3.30 -11.61 -3.98
C VAL A 78 3.09 -10.32 -3.19
N ALA A 79 3.65 -10.22 -1.98
CA ALA A 79 3.51 -9.04 -1.13
C ALA A 79 4.13 -7.78 -1.78
N VAL A 80 5.34 -7.91 -2.34
CA VAL A 80 5.98 -6.84 -3.10
C VAL A 80 5.18 -6.54 -4.36
N GLY A 81 4.81 -7.59 -5.09
CA GLY A 81 4.12 -7.52 -6.36
C GLY A 81 2.77 -6.78 -6.31
N THR A 82 1.97 -7.05 -5.28
CA THR A 82 0.70 -6.35 -5.06
C THR A 82 0.88 -4.90 -4.64
N SER A 83 2.06 -4.51 -4.16
CA SER A 83 2.37 -3.14 -3.69
C SER A 83 3.16 -2.32 -4.73
N LEU A 84 3.61 -2.95 -5.83
CA LEU A 84 4.34 -2.29 -6.91
C LEU A 84 3.48 -1.22 -7.62
N PRO A 85 2.19 -1.47 -7.93
CA PRO A 85 1.34 -0.44 -8.50
C PRO A 85 1.31 0.83 -7.67
N GLU A 86 1.13 0.68 -6.37
CA GLU A 86 1.06 1.76 -5.40
C GLU A 86 2.39 2.49 -5.31
N LEU A 87 3.51 1.76 -5.28
CA LEU A 87 4.84 2.35 -5.29
C LEU A 87 5.05 3.23 -6.53
N VAL A 88 4.72 2.73 -7.72
CA VAL A 88 4.88 3.48 -8.97
C VAL A 88 3.99 4.72 -8.97
N VAL A 89 2.72 4.60 -8.57
CA VAL A 89 1.80 5.75 -8.50
C VAL A 89 2.30 6.81 -7.51
N SER A 90 2.72 6.40 -6.30
CA SER A 90 3.23 7.34 -5.29
C SER A 90 4.54 8.00 -5.72
N VAL A 91 5.48 7.26 -6.32
CA VAL A 91 6.74 7.83 -6.83
C VAL A 91 6.48 8.82 -7.97
N MET A 92 5.61 8.48 -8.92
CA MET A 92 5.27 9.36 -10.03
C MET A 92 4.49 10.61 -9.59
N ALA A 93 3.63 10.50 -8.58
CA ALA A 93 2.96 11.64 -7.96
C ALA A 93 3.97 12.56 -7.27
N SER A 94 4.88 12.01 -6.46
CA SER A 94 5.95 12.78 -5.83
C SER A 94 6.89 13.45 -6.83
N PHE A 95 7.19 12.82 -7.98
CA PHE A 95 8.00 13.45 -9.04
C PHE A 95 7.31 14.63 -9.72
N LYS A 96 5.99 14.75 -9.59
CA LYS A 96 5.20 15.87 -10.12
C LYS A 96 4.91 16.93 -9.06
N ASP A 97 5.55 16.85 -7.89
CA ASP A 97 5.26 17.67 -6.71
C ASP A 97 3.79 17.54 -6.22
N GLU A 98 3.15 16.39 -6.52
CA GLU A 98 1.78 16.06 -6.09
C GLU A 98 1.82 15.14 -4.86
N SER A 99 2.47 15.61 -3.78
CA SER A 99 2.72 14.83 -2.56
C SER A 99 1.42 14.36 -1.87
N ASP A 100 0.34 15.14 -1.95
CA ASP A 100 -0.98 14.78 -1.44
C ASP A 100 -1.54 13.53 -2.12
N ILE A 101 -1.32 13.38 -3.44
CA ILE A 101 -1.72 12.18 -4.19
C ILE A 101 -0.88 10.98 -3.73
N ALA A 102 0.42 11.16 -3.51
CA ALA A 102 1.31 10.10 -3.06
C ALA A 102 0.93 9.58 -1.66
N VAL A 103 0.65 10.48 -0.71
CA VAL A 103 0.20 10.13 0.66
C VAL A 103 -1.20 9.54 0.64
N GLY A 104 -2.11 10.12 -0.14
CA GLY A 104 -3.48 9.61 -0.31
C GLY A 104 -3.50 8.18 -0.87
N ASN A 105 -2.61 7.87 -1.80
CA ASN A 105 -2.45 6.51 -2.35
C ASN A 105 -2.00 5.51 -1.27
N VAL A 106 -1.00 5.84 -0.45
CA VAL A 106 -0.50 4.95 0.61
C VAL A 106 -1.56 4.73 1.70
N LEU A 107 -2.16 5.81 2.20
CA LEU A 107 -3.17 5.73 3.27
C LEU A 107 -4.45 5.03 2.77
N GLY A 108 -4.93 5.40 1.59
CA GLY A 108 -6.12 4.82 0.97
C GLY A 108 -5.97 3.33 0.72
N SER A 109 -4.82 2.89 0.20
CA SER A 109 -4.54 1.47 -0.09
C SER A 109 -4.46 0.62 1.19
N ASN A 110 -3.86 1.14 2.26
CA ASN A 110 -3.86 0.43 3.56
C ASN A 110 -5.26 0.28 4.14
N VAL A 111 -6.07 1.34 4.09
CA VAL A 111 -7.48 1.28 4.54
C VAL A 111 -8.28 0.30 3.67
N PHE A 112 -8.09 0.31 2.35
CA PHE A 112 -8.73 -0.60 1.42
C PHE A 112 -8.35 -2.07 1.68
N ASN A 113 -7.06 -2.35 1.87
CA ASN A 113 -6.57 -3.71 2.12
C ASN A 113 -7.10 -4.27 3.47
N ILE A 114 -7.12 -3.45 4.52
CA ILE A 114 -7.58 -3.88 5.84
C ILE A 114 -9.11 -3.99 5.90
N LEU A 115 -9.85 -3.03 5.35
CA LEU A 115 -11.31 -3.02 5.51
C LEU A 115 -12.01 -3.82 4.42
N LEU A 116 -11.66 -3.61 3.15
CA LEU A 116 -12.33 -4.29 2.04
C LEU A 116 -11.73 -5.67 1.77
N VAL A 117 -10.44 -5.77 1.47
CA VAL A 117 -9.82 -7.04 1.03
C VAL A 117 -9.90 -8.08 2.15
N LEU A 118 -9.38 -7.76 3.34
CA LEU A 118 -9.43 -8.64 4.50
C LEU A 118 -10.86 -8.87 5.00
N GLY A 119 -11.72 -7.84 4.95
CA GLY A 119 -13.13 -7.95 5.30
C GLY A 119 -13.90 -8.92 4.40
N ALA A 120 -13.69 -8.84 3.09
CA ALA A 120 -14.28 -9.73 2.09
C ALA A 120 -13.71 -11.14 2.18
N ALA A 121 -12.40 -11.30 2.30
CA ALA A 121 -11.76 -12.61 2.49
C ALA A 121 -12.32 -13.33 3.71
N ALA A 122 -12.49 -12.62 4.84
CA ALA A 122 -13.06 -13.16 6.07
C ALA A 122 -14.57 -13.49 6.00
N LEU A 123 -15.28 -13.10 4.94
CA LEU A 123 -16.66 -13.55 4.68
C LEU A 123 -16.70 -14.84 3.87
N LEU A 124 -15.70 -15.06 3.02
CA LEU A 124 -15.64 -16.24 2.16
C LEU A 124 -15.04 -17.43 2.89
N ILE A 125 -13.95 -17.22 3.63
CA ILE A 125 -13.19 -18.28 4.30
C ILE A 125 -12.77 -17.82 5.70
N PRO A 126 -12.92 -18.64 6.75
CA PRO A 126 -12.36 -18.33 8.06
C PRO A 126 -10.85 -18.15 7.97
N LEU A 127 -10.39 -16.93 8.27
CA LEU A 127 -8.96 -16.61 8.26
C LEU A 127 -8.35 -17.03 9.60
N GLY A 128 -7.26 -17.79 9.54
CA GLY A 128 -6.48 -18.13 10.74
C GLY A 128 -5.87 -16.86 11.34
N ALA A 129 -6.00 -16.69 12.65
CA ALA A 129 -5.32 -15.61 13.35
C ALA A 129 -3.81 -15.87 13.34
N MET A 130 -3.01 -14.82 13.09
CA MET A 130 -1.58 -14.88 13.36
C MET A 130 -1.37 -15.16 14.86
N LYS A 131 -0.56 -16.17 15.17
CA LYS A 131 -0.25 -16.54 16.56
C LYS A 131 0.62 -15.51 17.28
N SER A 132 1.31 -14.65 16.51
CA SER A 132 2.13 -13.56 17.02
C SER A 132 1.45 -12.21 16.78
N VAL A 133 1.49 -11.35 17.80
CA VAL A 133 1.02 -9.96 17.76
C VAL A 133 2.10 -9.02 17.21
N ASP A 134 3.32 -9.51 16.97
CA ASP A 134 4.49 -8.69 16.64
C ASP A 134 4.26 -7.85 15.38
N HIS A 135 3.62 -8.43 14.36
CA HIS A 135 3.29 -7.72 13.12
C HIS A 135 2.32 -6.55 13.35
N LEU A 136 1.35 -6.71 14.26
CA LEU A 136 0.41 -5.65 14.61
C LEU A 136 1.08 -4.56 15.44
N VAL A 137 1.98 -4.94 16.35
CA VAL A 137 2.77 -3.98 17.15
C VAL A 137 3.70 -3.17 16.26
N ILE A 138 4.37 -3.80 15.29
CA ILE A 138 5.23 -3.11 14.31
C ILE A 138 4.39 -2.17 13.44
N LEU A 139 3.25 -2.62 12.91
CA LEU A 139 2.34 -1.78 12.13
C LEU A 139 1.87 -0.56 12.93
N LEU A 140 1.49 -0.78 14.20
CA LEU A 140 1.08 0.29 15.10
C LEU A 140 2.24 1.27 15.36
N GLY A 141 3.44 0.76 15.62
CA GLY A 141 4.64 1.56 15.85
C GLY A 141 4.99 2.46 14.66
N VAL A 142 4.99 1.91 13.44
CA VAL A 142 5.23 2.69 12.21
C VAL A 142 4.13 3.73 12.00
N THR A 143 2.87 3.38 12.27
CA THR A 143 1.74 4.32 12.19
C THR A 143 1.91 5.49 13.16
N LEU A 144 2.35 5.22 14.39
CA LEU A 144 2.61 6.25 15.40
C LEU A 144 3.77 7.17 15.03
N VAL A 145 4.82 6.64 14.41
CA VAL A 145 5.95 7.42 13.87
C VAL A 145 5.50 8.36 12.74
N MET A 146 4.50 7.97 11.94
CA MET A 146 3.96 8.82 10.87
C MET A 146 3.21 10.05 11.39
N ILE A 147 2.62 10.00 12.59
CA ILE A 147 1.83 11.11 13.16
C ILE A 147 2.62 12.42 13.29
N PRO A 148 3.81 12.46 13.93
CA PRO A 148 4.60 13.69 14.03
C PRO A 148 5.12 14.18 12.68
N ILE A 149 5.50 13.26 11.77
CA ILE A 149 6.00 13.58 10.42
C ILE A 149 4.93 14.35 9.64
N LEU A 150 3.70 13.81 9.60
CA LEU A 150 2.58 14.44 8.89
C LEU A 150 2.10 15.75 9.55
N ARG A 151 2.30 15.91 10.86
CA ARG A 151 1.91 17.15 11.57
C ARG A 151 2.87 18.31 11.37
N SER A 152 4.14 18.07 11.06
CA SER A 152 5.14 19.13 11.08
C SER A 152 5.07 20.03 9.85
N ASN A 153 5.05 19.44 8.64
CA ASN A 153 5.02 20.19 7.37
C ASN A 153 4.02 19.61 6.34
N HIS A 154 3.20 18.62 6.69
CA HIS A 154 2.38 17.83 5.74
C HIS A 154 3.20 17.17 4.60
N GLU A 155 4.52 17.12 4.75
CA GLU A 155 5.45 16.53 3.79
C GLU A 155 6.37 15.55 4.52
N VAL A 156 6.76 14.49 3.82
CA VAL A 156 7.80 13.57 4.29
C VAL A 156 9.14 14.07 3.74
N SER A 157 10.00 14.57 4.60
CA SER A 157 11.35 15.00 4.23
C SER A 157 12.21 13.82 3.79
N ARG A 158 13.30 14.11 3.07
CA ARG A 158 14.26 13.08 2.63
C ARG A 158 14.84 12.27 3.80
N LEU A 159 15.09 12.91 4.94
CA LEU A 159 15.62 12.25 6.12
C LEU A 159 14.59 11.31 6.75
N GLU A 160 13.34 11.72 6.83
CA GLU A 160 12.23 10.89 7.32
C GLU A 160 11.99 9.71 6.37
N GLY A 161 12.05 9.92 5.05
CA GLY A 161 11.96 8.85 4.06
C GLY A 161 13.08 7.82 4.19
N VAL A 162 14.34 8.28 4.36
CA VAL A 162 15.49 7.38 4.61
C VAL A 162 15.30 6.61 5.92
N PHE A 163 14.84 7.27 6.99
CA PHE A 163 14.56 6.61 8.26
C PHE A 163 13.50 5.52 8.12
N LEU A 164 12.39 5.80 7.43
CA LEU A 164 11.33 4.82 7.17
C LEU A 164 11.84 3.64 6.32
N LEU A 165 12.70 3.89 5.33
CA LEU A 165 13.33 2.83 4.54
C LEU A 165 14.26 1.95 5.39
N VAL A 166 15.05 2.53 6.29
CA VAL A 166 15.90 1.77 7.21
C VAL A 166 15.06 0.89 8.13
N LEU A 167 13.95 1.42 8.67
CA LEU A 167 13.00 0.62 9.47
C LEU A 167 12.40 -0.53 8.66
N TYR A 168 12.04 -0.28 7.40
CA TYR A 168 11.51 -1.32 6.52
C TYR A 168 12.54 -2.42 6.23
N VAL A 169 13.79 -2.06 5.93
CA VAL A 169 14.88 -3.03 5.72
C VAL A 169 15.14 -3.83 7.00
N PHE A 170 15.14 -3.19 8.16
CA PHE A 170 15.27 -3.87 9.45
C PHE A 170 14.11 -4.85 9.70
N PHE A 171 12.87 -4.46 9.37
CA PHE A 171 11.70 -5.32 9.47
C PHE A 171 11.83 -6.57 8.59
N ILE A 172 12.24 -6.41 7.32
CA ILE A 172 12.47 -7.54 6.41
C ILE A 172 13.57 -8.45 6.96
N TRP A 173 14.68 -7.89 7.44
CA TRP A 173 15.74 -8.68 8.07
C TRP A 173 15.24 -9.47 9.29
N TYR A 174 14.48 -8.82 10.19
CA TYR A 174 13.88 -9.47 11.36
C TYR A 174 12.97 -10.64 10.98
N MET A 175 12.14 -10.46 9.95
CA MET A 175 11.22 -11.48 9.44
C MET A 175 11.93 -12.70 8.84
N PHE A 176 12.95 -12.49 8.00
CA PHE A 176 13.55 -13.56 7.20
C PHE A 176 14.83 -14.17 7.79
N GLY A 177 15.54 -13.47 8.68
CA GLY A 177 16.79 -13.96 9.26
C GLY A 177 16.97 -13.66 10.75
N GLY A 178 16.32 -12.61 11.28
CA GLY A 178 16.49 -12.19 12.66
C GLY A 178 15.70 -13.04 13.67
N SER A 179 14.54 -13.59 13.32
CA SER A 179 13.72 -14.40 14.24
C SER A 179 14.43 -15.67 14.71
N THR A 180 15.07 -16.41 13.78
CA THR A 180 15.90 -17.58 14.09
C THR A 180 17.19 -17.20 14.85
N PHE A 181 17.74 -16.02 14.59
CA PHE A 181 19.00 -15.56 15.19
C PHE A 181 18.83 -14.94 16.59
N LEU A 182 17.74 -14.23 16.85
CA LEU A 182 17.47 -13.52 18.11
C LEU A 182 16.73 -14.38 19.14
N PHE A 183 15.87 -15.30 18.68
CA PHE A 183 14.99 -16.07 19.58
C PHE A 183 15.20 -17.59 19.51
N GLY A 184 16.12 -18.09 18.68
CA GLY A 184 16.62 -19.47 18.73
C GLY A 184 15.52 -20.53 18.78
N ALA A 185 14.53 -20.43 17.90
CA ALA A 185 13.47 -21.43 17.73
C ALA A 185 13.57 -22.08 16.34
#